data_AF-A0A2V8L554-F1
#
_entry.id   AF-A0A2V8L554-F1
#
_cell.length_a   1.000
_cell.length_b   1.000
_cell.length_c   1.000
_cell.angle_alpha   90.00
_cell.angle_beta   90.00
_cell.angle_gamma   90.00
#
_symmetry.space_group_name_H-M   'P 1'
#
loop_
_entity.id
_entity.type
_entity.pdbx_description
1 polymer ?
#
loop_
_entity_poly.entity_id
_entity_poly.type
_entity_poly.pdbx_seq_one_letter_code
_entity_poly.pdbx_strand_id
1 'polypeptide(L)' 'MKTIQITIDEALLAKLDADEETKRNGRSAVLRRAAAEYLNRRRRQTIAESYRRGYASGSGIGKEFEGWEREGQWPEE' A
#
# COMPACT_ATOMS: atom_id res chain seq x y z
N MET A 1 20.69 2.69 -11.85
CA MET A 1 20.32 3.07 -10.48
C MET A 1 21.09 4.32 -10.10
N LYS A 2 20.54 5.20 -9.25
CA LYS A 2 21.23 6.38 -8.72
C LYS A 2 21.65 6.11 -7.28
N THR A 3 22.92 6.32 -6.96
CA THR A 3 23.42 6.20 -5.58
C THR A 3 22.97 7.40 -4.77
N ILE A 4 22.50 7.15 -3.55
CA ILE A 4 22.10 8.17 -2.58
C ILE A 4 22.77 7.86 -1.25
N GLN A 5 22.99 8.89 -0.45
CA GLN A 5 23.39 8.73 0.94
C GLN A 5 22.14 8.87 1.82
N ILE A 6 22.02 7.98 2.79
CA ILE A 6 20.96 8.02 3.80
C ILE A 6 21.60 7.86 5.17
N THR A 7 21.00 8.48 6.19
CA THR A 7 21.37 8.26 7.58
C THR A 7 20.40 7.26 8.18
N ILE A 8 20.92 6.27 8.91
CA ILE A 8 20.15 5.22 9.58
C ILE A 8 20.67 5.08 11.01
N ASP A 9 19.78 4.72 11.93
CA ASP A 9 20.15 4.38 13.29
C ASP A 9 21.14 3.21 13.30
N GLU A 10 22.15 3.28 14.17
CA GLU A 10 23.25 2.32 14.20
C GLU A 10 22.77 0.93 14.64
N ALA A 11 21.85 0.86 15.61
CA ALA A 11 21.29 -0.41 16.06
C ALA A 11 20.41 -1.04 14.97
N LEU A 12 19.69 -0.24 14.18
CA LEU A 12 18.95 -0.72 13.03
C LEU A 12 19.87 -1.24 11.92
N LEU A 13 20.98 -0.54 11.64
CA LEU A 13 21.96 -0.99 10.65
C LEU A 13 22.59 -2.33 11.06
N ALA A 14 22.97 -2.48 12.33
CA ALA A 14 23.52 -3.73 12.85
C ALA A 14 22.54 -4.91 12.70
N LYS A 15 21.24 -4.68 12.97
CA LYS A 15 20.20 -5.70 12.77
C LYS A 15 20.03 -6.05 11.30
N LEU A 16 20.04 -5.04 10.41
CA LEU A 16 19.94 -5.25 8.98
C LEU A 16 21.14 -6.08 8.48
N ASP A 17 22.35 -5.80 8.95
CA ASP A 17 23.56 -6.52 8.55
C ASP A 17 23.63 -7.96 9.06
N ALA A 18 22.99 -8.23 10.20
CA ALA A 18 22.90 -9.58 10.76
C ALA A 18 21.93 -10.48 9.96
N ASP A 19 21.01 -9.89 9.20
CA ASP A 19 20.00 -10.61 8.43
C ASP A 19 20.58 -11.37 7.22
N GLU A 20 20.12 -12.61 7.02
CA GLU A 20 20.63 -13.49 5.97
C GLU A 20 20.31 -13.00 4.55
N GLU A 21 19.17 -12.35 4.33
CA GLU A 21 18.84 -11.74 3.03
C GLU A 21 19.80 -10.60 2.73
N THR A 22 20.12 -9.78 3.74
CA THR A 22 21.11 -8.70 3.60
C THR A 22 22.51 -9.24 3.33
N LYS A 23 22.96 -10.29 4.02
CA LYS A 23 24.26 -10.92 3.75
C LYS A 23 24.35 -11.48 2.32
N ARG A 24 23.25 -12.06 1.83
CA ARG A 24 23.20 -12.68 0.50
C ARG A 24 23.07 -11.67 -0.64
N ASN A 25 22.21 -10.67 -0.48
CA ASN A 25 21.77 -9.78 -1.56
C ASN A 25 22.29 -8.34 -1.41
N GLY A 26 22.84 -8.00 -0.25
CA GLY A 26 23.35 -6.68 0.08
C GLY A 26 22.27 -5.70 0.56
N ARG A 27 22.69 -4.71 1.37
CA ARG A 27 21.83 -3.67 1.96
C ARG A 27 20.97 -2.95 0.93
N SER A 28 21.55 -2.57 -0.21
CA SER A 28 20.85 -1.83 -1.27
C SER A 28 19.71 -2.60 -1.92
N ALA A 29 19.75 -3.94 -1.92
CA ALA A 29 18.65 -4.76 -2.41
C ALA A 29 17.50 -4.77 -1.40
N VAL A 30 17.82 -5.03 -0.13
CA VAL A 30 16.85 -5.09 0.96
C VAL A 30 16.17 -3.74 1.19
N LEU A 31 16.93 -2.64 1.23
CA LEU A 31 16.38 -1.29 1.38
C LEU A 31 15.44 -0.90 0.23
N ARG A 32 15.77 -1.31 -1.00
CA ARG A 32 14.90 -1.05 -2.16
C ARG A 32 13.58 -1.79 -2.05
N ARG A 33 13.64 -3.06 -1.64
CA ARG A 33 12.44 -3.87 -1.42
C ARG A 33 11.58 -3.29 -0.30
N ALA A 34 12.19 -2.94 0.83
CA ALA A 34 11.50 -2.30 1.94
C ALA A 34 10.82 -0.98 1.54
N ALA A 35 11.51 -0.14 0.75
CA ALA A 35 10.93 1.10 0.23
C ALA A 35 9.73 0.84 -0.70
N ALA A 36 9.82 -0.15 -1.60
CA ALA A 36 8.73 -0.53 -2.49
C ALA A 36 7.52 -1.05 -1.70
N GLU A 37 7.75 -1.92 -0.70
CA GLU A 37 6.70 -2.46 0.16
C GLU A 37 6.01 -1.36 0.99
N TYR A 38 6.79 -0.40 1.52
CA TYR A 38 6.25 0.77 2.22
C TYR A 38 5.31 1.58 1.33
N LEU A 39 5.75 1.93 0.12
CA LEU A 39 4.95 2.72 -0.83
C LEU A 39 3.68 1.97 -1.26
N ASN A 40 3.79 0.66 -1.52
CA ASN A 40 2.64 -0.17 -1.87
C ASN A 40 1.62 -0.27 -0.73
N ARG A 41 2.09 -0.44 0.51
CA ARG A 41 1.23 -0.42 1.69
C ARG A 41 0.53 0.93 1.85
N ARG A 42 1.27 2.04 1.71
CA ARG A 42 0.71 3.38 1.80
C ARG A 42 -0.36 3.61 0.73
N ARG A 43 -0.11 3.20 -0.51
CA ARG A 43 -1.10 3.30 -1.60
C ARG A 43 -2.39 2.54 -1.29
N ARG A 44 -2.28 1.29 -0.80
CA ARG A 44 -3.45 0.50 -0.40
C ARG A 44 -4.25 1.16 0.72
N GLN A 45 -3.57 1.71 1.72
CA GLN A 45 -4.21 2.45 2.81
C GLN A 45 -4.95 3.69 2.30
N THR A 46 -4.33 4.48 1.42
CA THR A 46 -4.97 5.65 0.82
C THR A 46 -6.24 5.27 0.05
N ILE A 47 -6.19 4.20 -0.76
CA ILE A 47 -7.35 3.71 -1.50
C ILE A 47 -8.46 3.28 -0.54
N ALA A 48 -8.15 2.47 0.47
CA ALA A 48 -9.12 2.03 1.47
C ALA A 48 -9.75 3.20 2.25
N GLU A 49 -8.98 4.25 2.54
CA GLU A 49 -9.49 5.44 3.18
C GLU A 49 -10.39 6.27 2.25
N SER A 50 -10.05 6.37 0.97
CA SER A 50 -10.93 7.00 -0.03
C SER A 50 -12.25 6.26 -0.16
N TYR A 51 -12.24 4.92 -0.18
CA TYR A 51 -13.48 4.13 -0.15
C TYR A 51 -14.30 4.38 1.10
N ARG A 52 -13.66 4.37 2.28
CA ARG A 52 -14.35 4.67 3.54
C ARG A 52 -14.99 6.06 3.50
N ARG A 53 -14.27 7.09 3.04
CA ARG A 53 -14.83 8.44 2.89
C ARG A 53 -15.98 8.50 1.90
N GLY A 54 -15.83 7.85 0.73
CA GLY A 54 -16.85 7.84 -0.32
C GLY A 54 -18.16 7.20 0.12
N TYR A 55 -18.09 6.14 0.93
CA TYR A 55 -19.30 5.45 1.43
C TYR A 55 -19.76 5.91 2.82
N ALA A 56 -18.98 6.72 3.55
CA ALA A 56 -19.34 7.16 4.90
C ALA A 56 -20.54 8.12 4.94
N SER A 57 -20.78 8.89 3.88
CA SER A 57 -21.85 9.89 3.87
C SER A 57 -23.25 9.31 3.70
N GLY A 58 -23.38 8.03 3.36
CA GLY A 58 -24.68 7.34 3.15
C GLY A 58 -25.53 7.91 2.01
N SER A 59 -25.12 9.02 1.41
CA SER A 59 -25.67 9.57 0.18
C SER A 59 -25.21 8.68 -0.97
N GLY A 60 -26.16 8.12 -1.73
CA GLY A 60 -25.87 7.42 -2.98
C GLY A 60 -25.09 8.29 -3.98
N ILE A 61 -24.76 7.74 -5.13
CA ILE A 61 -23.89 8.40 -6.14
C ILE A 61 -24.52 9.61 -6.85
N GLY A 62 -25.71 10.05 -6.43
CA GLY A 62 -26.46 11.17 -7.01
C GLY A 62 -27.94 10.81 -7.17
N LYS A 63 -28.82 11.82 -7.19
CA LYS A 63 -30.27 11.60 -7.37
C LYS A 63 -30.60 11.00 -8.73
N GLU A 64 -29.79 11.33 -9.74
CA GLU A 64 -29.89 10.83 -11.10
C GLU A 64 -29.63 9.32 -11.23
N PHE A 65 -29.08 8.70 -10.18
CA PHE A 65 -28.79 7.28 -10.12
C PHE A 65 -29.66 6.53 -9.09
N GLU A 66 -30.61 7.20 -8.43
CA GLU A 66 -31.55 6.53 -7.52
C GLU A 66 -32.32 5.43 -8.26
N GLY A 67 -32.34 4.21 -7.70
CA GLY A 67 -33.05 3.07 -8.28
C GLY A 67 -32.17 2.10 -9.08
N TRP A 68 -30.96 2.52 -9.50
CA TRP A 68 -29.98 1.64 -10.14
C TRP A 68 -29.56 0.47 -9.24
N GLU A 69 -29.67 0.61 -7.92
CA GLU A 69 -29.34 -0.47 -6.99
C GLU A 69 -30.19 -1.73 -7.20
N ARG A 70 -31.36 -1.58 -7.83
CA ARG A 70 -32.32 -2.67 -8.07
C ARG A 70 -32.17 -3.34 -9.44
N GLU A 71 -31.39 -2.75 -10.35
CA GLU A 71 -31.20 -3.27 -11.71
C GLU A 71 -30.13 -4.37 -11.76
N GLY A 72 -29.26 -4.46 -10.75
CA GLY A 72 -28.25 -5.50 -10.66
C GLY A 72 -28.84 -6.86 -10.28
N GLN A 73 -28.90 -7.80 -11.22
CA GLN A 73 -29.15 -9.22 -10.94
C GLN A 73 -27.84 -10.02 -11.01
N TRP A 74 -27.57 -10.83 -9.99
CA TRP A 74 -26.53 -11.85 -10.07
C TRP A 74 -27.01 -12.98 -10.99
N PRO A 75 -26.14 -13.54 -11.85
CA PRO A 75 -26.50 -14.72 -12.64
C PRO A 75 -26.86 -15.90 -11.72
N GLU A 76 -27.76 -16.76 -12.20
CA GLU A 76 -28.03 -18.05 -11.55
C GLU A 76 -26.76 -18.92 -11.61
N GLU A 77 -26.53 -19.70 -10.54
CA GLU A 77 -25.35 -20.55 -10.35
C GLU A 77 -25.12 -21.57 -11.47
#